data_AF-A0A7J5ATA7-F1
#
_entry.id   AF-A0A7J5ATA7-F1
#
_cell.length_a   1.000
_cell.length_b   1.000
_cell.length_c   1.000
_cell.angle_alpha   90.00
_cell.angle_beta   90.00
_cell.angle_gamma   90.00
#
_symmetry.space_group_name_H-M   'P 1'
#
loop_
_entity.id
_entity.type
_entity.pdbx_description
1 polymer ?
#
loop_
_entity_poly.entity_id
_entity_poly.type
_entity_poly.pdbx_seq_one_letter_code
_entity_poly.pdbx_strand_id
1 'polypeptide(L)'
;MSIQNDNFNIRNTFDMNTQRKHKSDLGLDIPSDYFSKSKQSILEQTVLEKKGKVVSLYKKISIWSAVAVVALLFTLAVYNPIGTSSDEENDILIASLVTEEADVDKLLEDYVNDELLTDEIFSE
;
A
#
# COMPACT_ATOMS: atom_id res chain seq x y z
N MET A 1 47.25 -29.59 39.92
CA MET A 1 45.84 -29.96 40.21
C MET A 1 45.08 -28.67 40.48
N SER A 2 44.18 -28.25 39.58
CA SER A 2 43.37 -27.04 39.75
C SER A 2 42.11 -27.42 40.52
N ILE A 3 41.93 -26.84 41.71
CA ILE A 3 40.74 -27.03 42.53
C ILE A 3 39.67 -26.12 41.93
N GLN A 4 38.77 -26.69 41.11
CA GLN A 4 37.57 -25.98 40.68
C GLN A 4 36.69 -25.75 41.91
N ASN A 5 36.56 -24.48 42.28
CA ASN A 5 35.62 -24.00 43.27
C ASN A 5 34.20 -24.13 42.66
N ASP A 6 33.40 -25.05 43.21
CA ASP A 6 32.03 -25.35 42.82
C ASP A 6 31.00 -24.35 43.39
N ASN A 7 31.33 -23.06 43.58
CA ASN A 7 30.39 -22.05 44.08
C ASN A 7 29.32 -21.60 43.07
N PHE A 8 29.08 -22.35 41.98
CA PHE A 8 28.02 -22.05 41.01
C PHE A 8 26.69 -22.78 41.28
N ASN A 9 26.60 -23.61 42.34
CA ASN A 9 25.56 -24.63 42.45
C ASN A 9 24.44 -24.37 43.46
N ILE A 10 24.06 -23.11 43.71
CA ILE A 10 22.73 -22.82 44.27
C ILE A 10 21.96 -21.93 43.30
N ARG A 11 21.63 -22.50 42.14
CA ARG A 11 20.64 -21.86 41.26
C ARG A 11 19.28 -22.04 41.91
N ASN A 12 18.76 -20.99 42.55
CA ASN A 12 17.36 -20.92 42.97
C ASN A 12 16.49 -20.75 41.72
N THR A 13 16.37 -21.81 40.93
CA THR A 13 15.43 -21.86 39.83
C THR A 13 14.03 -21.97 40.39
N PHE A 14 13.05 -21.45 39.63
CA PHE A 14 11.63 -21.57 39.98
C PHE A 14 11.23 -23.02 40.29
N ASP A 15 11.81 -23.98 39.58
CA ASP A 15 11.59 -25.41 39.79
C ASP A 15 12.06 -25.90 41.16
N MET A 16 13.28 -25.56 41.58
CA MET A 16 13.82 -25.96 42.89
C MET A 16 13.02 -25.33 44.04
N ASN A 17 12.58 -24.09 43.89
CA ASN A 17 11.78 -23.42 44.93
C ASN A 17 10.36 -24.00 45.01
N THR A 18 9.75 -24.31 43.88
CA THR A 18 8.43 -24.94 43.82
C THR A 18 8.48 -26.34 44.44
N GLN A 19 9.47 -27.17 44.08
CA GLN A 19 9.66 -28.50 44.67
C GLN A 19 9.92 -28.46 46.16
N ARG A 20 10.76 -27.53 46.63
CA ARG A 20 10.96 -27.32 48.07
C ARG A 20 9.66 -26.96 48.75
N LYS A 21 8.91 -25.97 48.26
CA LYS A 21 7.67 -25.50 48.87
C LYS A 21 6.60 -26.60 48.98
N HIS A 22 6.41 -27.40 47.93
CA HIS A 22 5.45 -28.49 47.97
C HIS A 22 5.88 -29.64 48.90
N LYS A 23 7.18 -29.92 48.99
CA LYS A 23 7.71 -30.98 49.84
C LYS A 23 7.82 -30.56 51.31
N SER A 24 8.30 -29.36 51.61
CA SER A 24 8.52 -28.87 52.97
C SER A 24 7.24 -28.40 53.64
N ASP A 25 6.37 -27.70 52.90
CA ASP A 25 5.23 -27.01 53.52
C ASP A 25 3.95 -27.85 53.44
N LEU A 26 3.86 -28.74 52.44
CA LEU A 26 2.67 -29.54 52.16
C LEU A 26 2.90 -31.05 52.30
N GLY A 27 4.16 -31.51 52.39
CA GLY A 27 4.49 -32.94 52.43
C GLY A 27 4.14 -33.69 51.14
N LEU A 28 3.94 -32.97 50.03
CA LEU A 28 3.53 -33.53 48.74
C LEU A 28 4.73 -33.60 47.80
N ASP A 29 4.92 -34.76 47.19
CA ASP A 29 5.93 -34.92 46.14
C ASP A 29 5.36 -34.55 44.77
N ILE A 30 6.18 -33.90 43.94
CA ILE A 30 5.76 -33.50 42.60
C ILE A 30 5.92 -34.71 41.68
N PRO A 31 4.86 -35.14 40.97
CA PRO A 31 4.97 -36.24 40.02
C PRO A 31 5.99 -35.95 38.92
N SER A 32 6.70 -36.98 38.49
CA SER A 32 7.58 -36.88 37.32
C SER A 32 6.80 -36.34 36.12
N ASP A 33 7.41 -35.40 35.40
CA ASP A 33 6.87 -34.78 34.19
C ASP A 33 5.70 -33.80 34.33
N TYR A 34 5.26 -33.46 35.55
CA TYR A 34 4.12 -32.53 35.76
C TYR A 34 4.31 -31.17 35.06
N PHE A 35 5.52 -30.62 35.07
CA PHE A 35 5.84 -29.34 34.43
C PHE A 35 6.51 -29.48 33.06
N SER A 36 6.78 -30.70 32.58
CA SER A 36 7.47 -30.93 31.31
C SER A 36 6.66 -30.37 30.14
N LYS A 37 5.34 -30.62 30.14
CA LYS A 37 4.43 -30.15 29.09
C LYS A 37 4.31 -28.62 29.03
N SER A 38 4.21 -27.94 30.17
CA SER A 38 4.07 -26.47 30.18
C SER A 38 5.34 -25.78 29.71
N LYS A 39 6.51 -26.27 30.13
CA LYS A 39 7.81 -25.76 29.66
C LYS A 39 7.99 -25.96 28.17
N GLN A 40 7.66 -27.15 27.68
CA GLN A 40 7.72 -27.44 26.26
C GLN A 40 6.75 -26.54 25.46
N SER A 41 5.51 -26.37 25.93
CA SER A 41 4.54 -25.48 25.28
C SER A 41 5.00 -24.02 25.23
N ILE A 42 5.64 -23.51 26.28
CA ILE A 42 6.18 -22.13 26.30
C ILE A 42 7.37 -22.02 25.34
N LEU A 43 8.26 -23.01 25.33
CA LEU A 43 9.42 -23.04 24.44
C LEU A 43 9.02 -23.13 22.97
N GLU A 44 8.03 -23.98 22.65
CA GLU A 44 7.49 -24.09 21.29
C GLU A 44 6.87 -22.78 20.84
N GLN A 45 6.21 -22.05 21.73
CA GLN A 45 5.58 -20.76 21.42
C GLN A 45 6.59 -19.62 21.19
N THR A 46 7.78 -19.68 21.79
CA THR A 46 8.83 -18.67 21.62
C THR A 46 9.79 -18.99 20.48
N VAL A 47 10.06 -20.27 20.22
CA VAL A 47 10.96 -20.71 19.14
C VAL A 47 10.23 -20.74 17.79
N LEU A 48 8.94 -21.09 17.78
CA LEU A 48 8.09 -21.01 16.60
C LEU A 48 7.41 -19.65 16.56
N GLU A 49 8.15 -18.60 16.19
CA GLU A 49 7.51 -17.40 15.64
C GLU A 49 6.55 -17.88 14.54
N LYS A 50 5.24 -17.67 14.73
CA LYS A 50 4.21 -17.95 13.73
C LYS A 50 4.61 -17.17 12.48
N LYS A 51 5.27 -17.84 11.53
CA LYS A 51 5.64 -17.27 10.24
C LYS A 51 4.35 -16.80 9.59
N GLY A 52 4.09 -15.49 9.68
CA GLY A 52 2.91 -14.88 9.08
C GLY A 52 2.94 -15.22 7.59
N LYS A 53 1.89 -15.89 7.10
CA LYS A 53 1.75 -16.11 5.66
C LYS A 53 1.62 -14.74 5.00
N VAL A 54 2.70 -14.25 4.40
CA VAL A 54 2.68 -13.03 3.58
C VAL A 54 1.97 -13.37 2.27
N VAL A 55 0.83 -12.71 2.03
CA VAL A 55 0.09 -12.82 0.78
C VAL A 55 0.55 -11.68 -0.13
N SER A 56 1.08 -12.00 -1.31
CA SER A 56 1.53 -11.01 -2.29
C SER A 56 0.33 -10.38 -3.01
N LEU A 57 -0.06 -9.17 -2.58
CA LEU A 57 -1.18 -8.40 -3.17
C LEU A 57 -0.92 -7.95 -4.62
N TYR A 58 0.34 -7.89 -5.04
CA TYR A 58 0.71 -7.43 -6.39
C TYR A 58 0.36 -8.42 -7.50
N LYS A 59 0.11 -9.70 -7.20
CA LYS A 59 -0.16 -10.73 -8.22
C LYS A 59 -1.48 -10.53 -8.99
N LYS A 60 -2.39 -9.68 -8.50
CA LYS A 60 -3.71 -9.44 -9.13
C LYS A 60 -3.91 -8.01 -9.66
N ILE A 61 -2.94 -7.12 -9.44
CA ILE A 61 -3.07 -5.70 -9.83
C ILE A 61 -3.07 -5.51 -11.37
N SER A 62 -2.30 -6.35 -12.08
CA SER A 62 -2.17 -6.27 -13.55
C SER A 62 -3.45 -6.63 -14.29
N ILE A 63 -4.27 -7.52 -13.73
CA ILE A 63 -5.55 -7.95 -14.33
C ILE A 63 -6.57 -6.80 -14.26
N TRP A 64 -6.57 -6.02 -13.19
CA TRP A 64 -7.52 -4.91 -13.02
C TRP A 64 -7.16 -3.69 -13.89
N SER A 65 -5.87 -3.45 -14.11
CA SER A 65 -5.39 -2.38 -15.00
C SER A 65 -5.81 -2.61 -16.46
N ALA A 66 -5.66 -3.84 -16.97
CA ALA A 66 -6.04 -4.17 -18.35
C ALA A 66 -7.55 -3.96 -18.62
N VAL A 67 -8.41 -4.29 -17.65
CA VAL A 67 -9.87 -4.11 -17.78
C VAL A 67 -10.26 -2.63 -17.86
N ALA A 68 -9.61 -1.76 -17.08
CA ALA A 68 -9.87 -0.33 -17.10
C ALA A 68 -9.54 0.30 -18.47
N VAL A 69 -8.42 -0.11 -19.07
CA VAL A 69 -8.01 0.37 -20.40
C VAL A 69 -9.02 -0.07 -21.47
N VAL A 70 -9.45 -1.33 -21.44
CA VAL A 70 -10.45 -1.84 -22.40
C VAL A 70 -11.80 -1.13 -22.22
N ALA A 71 -12.23 -0.88 -20.99
CA ALA A 71 -13.46 -0.15 -20.72
C ALA A 71 -13.39 1.30 -21.22
N LEU A 72 -12.27 2.00 -21.03
CA LEU A 72 -12.08 3.37 -21.52
C LEU A 72 -12.14 3.42 -23.05
N LEU A 73 -11.45 2.51 -23.74
CA LEU A 73 -11.49 2.43 -25.19
C LEU A 73 -12.89 2.08 -25.71
N PHE A 74 -13.62 1.20 -25.01
CA PHE A 74 -15.00 0.87 -25.35
C PHE A 74 -15.94 2.07 -25.17
N THR A 75 -15.79 2.82 -24.07
CA THR A 75 -16.58 4.04 -23.86
C THR A 75 -16.28 5.10 -24.91
N LEU A 76 -15.02 5.27 -25.31
CA LEU A 76 -14.62 6.23 -26.35
C LEU A 76 -15.10 5.80 -27.75
N ALA A 77 -15.19 4.50 -28.01
CA ALA A 77 -15.71 3.97 -29.27
C ALA A 77 -17.24 4.10 -29.39
N VAL A 78 -17.98 3.99 -28.27
CA VAL A 78 -19.45 4.08 -28.25
C VAL A 78 -19.93 5.53 -28.08
N TYR A 79 -19.22 6.32 -27.29
CA TYR A 79 -19.44 7.75 -27.09
C TYR A 79 -18.21 8.48 -27.62
N ASN A 80 -18.34 9.16 -28.77
CA ASN A 80 -17.27 9.94 -29.36
C ASN A 80 -17.44 11.43 -28.99
N PRO A 81 -16.98 11.88 -27.81
CA PRO A 81 -17.06 13.28 -27.42
C PRO A 81 -16.13 14.19 -28.25
N ILE A 82 -15.24 13.61 -29.06
CA ILE A 82 -14.30 14.33 -29.94
C ILE A 82 -14.94 14.57 -31.31
N GLY A 83 -16.11 13.99 -31.58
CA GLY A 83 -16.87 14.22 -32.81
C GLY A 83 -17.82 15.40 -32.68
N THR A 84 -17.39 16.54 -33.22
CA THR A 84 -18.20 17.71 -33.61
C THR A 84 -19.09 18.32 -32.52
N SER A 85 -18.50 19.21 -31.71
CA SER A 85 -19.14 20.47 -31.36
C SER A 85 -18.39 21.58 -32.10
N SER A 86 -19.13 22.46 -32.74
CA SER A 86 -18.68 23.69 -33.36
C SER A 86 -17.97 24.56 -32.31
N ASP A 87 -16.66 24.70 -32.44
CA ASP A 87 -15.75 25.04 -31.35
C ASP A 87 -14.77 26.15 -31.79
N GLU A 88 -15.22 27.14 -32.58
CA GLU A 88 -14.41 28.33 -32.91
C GLU A 88 -13.94 29.06 -31.63
N GLU A 89 -14.79 29.11 -30.60
CA GLU A 89 -14.42 29.64 -29.28
C GLU A 89 -13.41 28.77 -28.53
N ASN A 90 -13.40 27.45 -28.75
CA ASN A 90 -12.46 26.55 -28.09
C ASN A 90 -11.11 26.53 -28.80
N ASP A 91 -11.07 26.73 -30.11
CA ASP A 91 -9.84 26.78 -30.89
C ASP A 91 -8.97 27.98 -30.48
N ILE A 92 -9.56 29.15 -30.20
CA ILE A 92 -8.81 30.31 -29.71
C ILE A 92 -8.30 30.11 -28.27
N LEU A 93 -9.08 29.46 -27.41
CA LEU A 93 -8.68 29.15 -26.03
C LEU A 93 -7.55 28.10 -26.00
N ILE A 94 -7.59 27.12 -26.91
CA ILE A 94 -6.54 26.11 -27.06
C ILE A 94 -5.27 26.73 -27.65
N ALA A 95 -5.40 27.56 -28.69
CA ALA A 95 -4.29 28.29 -29.29
C ALA A 95 -3.62 29.23 -28.28
N SER A 96 -4.40 29.94 -27.46
CA SER A 96 -3.91 30.80 -26.38
C SER A 96 -3.17 30.02 -25.28
N LEU A 97 -3.47 28.73 -25.07
CA LEU A 97 -2.81 27.91 -24.06
C LEU A 97 -1.42 27.43 -24.51
N VAL A 98 -1.23 27.30 -25.82
CA VAL A 98 0.00 26.80 -26.45
C VAL A 98 0.95 27.93 -26.86
N THR A 99 0.41 29.12 -27.06
CA THR A 99 1.15 30.30 -27.54
C THR A 99 1.74 31.09 -26.36
N GLU A 100 2.95 31.61 -26.53
CA GLU A 100 3.62 32.41 -25.51
C GLU A 100 2.88 33.75 -25.32
N GLU A 101 2.81 34.26 -24.08
CA GLU A 101 1.95 35.42 -23.73
C GLU A 101 2.16 36.65 -24.62
N ALA A 102 3.36 36.85 -25.18
CA ALA A 102 3.67 37.96 -26.07
C ALA A 102 3.00 37.88 -27.45
N ASP A 103 2.58 36.69 -27.88
CA ASP A 103 2.01 36.44 -29.20
C ASP A 103 0.48 36.22 -29.17
N VAL A 104 -0.12 36.21 -27.97
CA VAL A 104 -1.57 36.03 -27.76
C VAL A 104 -2.36 37.22 -28.32
N ASP A 105 -1.88 38.45 -28.12
CA ASP A 105 -2.53 39.67 -28.63
C ASP A 105 -2.67 39.65 -30.15
N LYS A 106 -1.66 39.10 -30.85
CA LYS A 106 -1.65 38.98 -32.31
C LYS A 106 -2.65 37.95 -32.82
N LEU A 107 -2.81 36.83 -32.12
CA LEU A 107 -3.81 35.81 -32.47
C LEU A 107 -5.23 36.31 -32.26
N LEU A 108 -5.46 37.12 -31.23
CA LEU A 108 -6.76 37.71 -30.95
C LEU A 108 -7.14 38.74 -32.02
N GLU A 109 -6.18 39.55 -32.48
CA GLU A 109 -6.37 40.50 -33.58
C GLU A 109 -6.64 39.80 -34.92
N ASP A 110 -5.96 38.68 -35.21
CA ASP A 110 -6.17 37.88 -36.42
C ASP A 110 -7.57 37.27 -36.45
N TYR A 111 -8.02 36.66 -35.34
CA TYR A 111 -9.38 36.10 -35.21
C TYR A 111 -10.48 37.16 -35.37
N VAL A 112 -10.31 38.33 -34.75
CA VAL A 112 -11.29 39.43 -34.88
C VAL A 112 -11.36 39.93 -36.33
N ASN A 113 -10.23 40.00 -37.03
CA ASN A 113 -10.19 40.48 -38.40
C ASN A 113 -10.71 39.47 -39.42
N ASP A 114 -10.37 38.19 -39.26
CA ASP A 114 -10.67 37.14 -40.26
C ASP A 114 -12.00 36.43 -40.05
N GLU A 115 -12.56 36.45 -38.83
CA GLU A 115 -13.83 35.77 -38.50
C GLU A 115 -14.95 36.79 -38.23
N LEU A 116 -14.71 37.84 -37.44
CA LEU A 116 -15.77 38.76 -37.00
C LEU A 116 -16.03 39.95 -37.95
N LEU A 117 -15.04 40.38 -38.73
CA LEU A 117 -15.18 41.53 -39.63
C LEU A 117 -15.50 41.15 -41.09
N THR A 118 -15.27 39.91 -41.47
CA THR A 118 -15.44 39.37 -42.84
C THR A 118 -16.79 38.72 -43.06
N ASP A 119 -17.38 38.10 -42.04
CA ASP A 119 -18.59 37.27 -42.22
C ASP A 119 -19.92 38.04 -42.22
N GLU A 120 -20.00 39.25 -41.65
CA GLU A 120 -21.29 39.96 -41.54
C GLU A 120 -21.33 41.41 -42.06
N ILE A 121 -20.19 42.10 -42.26
CA ILE A 121 -20.21 43.54 -42.64
C ILE A 121 -20.02 43.80 -44.15
N PHE A 122 -19.57 42.82 -44.95
CA PHE A 122 -19.38 42.99 -46.40
C PHE A 122 -20.37 42.20 -47.28
N SER A 123 -21.38 41.56 -46.69
CA SER A 123 -22.50 40.95 -47.42
C SER A 123 -23.75 41.84 -47.42
N GLU A 124 -23.63 43.07 -47.94
CA GLU A 124 -24.74 43.81 -48.56
C GLU A 124 -24.30 44.44 -49.89
#